data_AF-A0A937CDS4-F1
#
_entry.id   AF-A0A937CDS4-F1
#
_cell.length_a   1.000
_cell.length_b   1.000
_cell.length_c   1.000
_cell.angle_alpha   90.00
_cell.angle_beta   90.00
_cell.angle_gamma   90.00
#
_symmetry.space_group_name_H-M   'P 1'
#
loop_
_entity.id
_entity.type
_entity.pdbx_description
1 polymer ?
#
loop_
_entity_poly.entity_id
_entity_poly.type
_entity_poly.pdbx_seq_one_letter_code
_entity_poly.pdbx_strand_id
1 'polypeptide(L)'
;MGAYYSSGIIYHTFDLTINKEISLLKEIDPLKLPTLKSKMKLQIQNELDKVHKDFTEEDWINAFGDKVTYNKSFKVTAIENNLLENYYFKNGKLNILITDYFGFPSATKNMDLTFEITIPFSELDIYLKENSILNNLK
;
A
#
# COMPACT_ATOMS: atom_id res chain seq x y z
N MET A 1 -1.01 22.55 -20.36
CA MET A 1 -1.30 21.27 -19.70
C MET A 1 -1.12 20.17 -20.72
N GLY A 2 -0.17 19.25 -20.49
CA GLY A 2 0.05 18.08 -21.36
C GLY A 2 -0.90 16.94 -21.02
N ALA A 3 -1.02 15.95 -21.90
CA ALA A 3 -1.79 14.74 -21.64
C ALA A 3 -1.16 13.94 -20.48
N TYR A 4 -1.98 13.45 -19.55
CA TYR A 4 -1.58 12.58 -18.43
C TYR A 4 -2.20 11.19 -18.65
N TYR A 5 -1.40 10.16 -18.47
CA TYR A 5 -1.85 8.76 -18.47
C TYR A 5 -1.78 8.25 -17.03
N SER A 6 -2.95 8.02 -16.42
CA SER A 6 -3.08 7.25 -15.18
C SER A 6 -3.43 5.82 -15.55
N SER A 7 -2.62 4.87 -15.09
CA SER A 7 -2.96 3.46 -15.09
C SER A 7 -2.92 2.95 -13.66
N GLY A 8 -4.07 2.51 -13.15
CA GLY A 8 -4.16 1.85 -11.85
C GLY A 8 -4.87 0.52 -12.00
N ILE A 9 -4.39 -0.51 -11.31
CA ILE A 9 -5.15 -1.74 -11.12
C ILE A 9 -5.90 -1.61 -9.80
N ILE A 10 -7.22 -1.70 -9.85
CA ILE A 10 -8.08 -1.76 -8.66
C ILE A 10 -8.56 -3.19 -8.52
N TYR A 11 -8.24 -3.81 -7.39
CA TYR A 11 -8.73 -5.14 -7.05
C TYR A 11 -10.01 -5.05 -6.22
N HIS A 12 -10.99 -5.86 -6.60
CA HIS A 12 -12.21 -6.09 -5.82
C HIS A 12 -12.23 -7.55 -5.39
N THR A 13 -12.44 -7.78 -4.09
CA THR A 13 -12.40 -9.13 -3.52
C THR A 13 -13.78 -9.50 -2.99
N PHE A 14 -14.33 -10.63 -3.44
CA PHE A 14 -15.69 -11.04 -3.13
C PHE A 14 -15.74 -12.35 -2.34
N ASP A 15 -16.68 -12.42 -1.39
CA ASP A 15 -17.20 -13.67 -0.85
C ASP A 15 -18.30 -14.20 -1.77
N LEU A 16 -18.02 -15.32 -2.43
CA LEU A 16 -18.93 -15.96 -3.37
C LEU A 16 -20.08 -16.72 -2.68
N THR A 17 -19.99 -16.98 -1.38
CA THR A 17 -21.04 -17.69 -0.63
C THR A 17 -22.23 -16.78 -0.32
N ILE A 18 -21.96 -15.50 -0.08
CA ILE A 18 -23.00 -14.49 0.20
C ILE A 18 -23.11 -13.42 -0.90
N ASN A 19 -22.31 -13.53 -1.97
CA ASN A 19 -22.22 -12.59 -3.08
C ASN A 19 -21.99 -11.14 -2.62
N LYS A 20 -21.05 -10.92 -1.70
CA LYS A 20 -20.70 -9.58 -1.21
C LYS A 20 -19.22 -9.31 -1.31
N GLU A 21 -18.90 -8.06 -1.59
CA GLU A 21 -17.52 -7.57 -1.53
C GLU A 21 -17.01 -7.61 -0.08
N ILE A 22 -15.79 -8.10 0.08
CA ILE A 22 -15.08 -8.13 1.34
C ILE A 22 -14.32 -6.81 1.47
N SER A 23 -14.54 -6.12 2.58
CA SER A 23 -13.74 -4.95 2.95
C SER A 23 -12.71 -5.38 3.98
N LEU A 24 -11.42 -5.36 3.60
CA LEU A 24 -10.34 -5.76 4.50
C LEU A 24 -10.41 -5.00 5.83
N LEU A 25 -10.68 -3.69 5.80
CA LEU A 25 -10.80 -2.86 7.00
C LEU A 25 -11.91 -3.34 7.95
N LYS A 26 -13.01 -3.93 7.43
CA LYS A 26 -14.09 -4.51 8.25
C LYS A 26 -13.73 -5.88 8.81
N GLU A 27 -12.74 -6.54 8.24
CA GLU A 27 -12.27 -7.87 8.65
C GLU A 27 -11.13 -7.82 9.68
N ILE A 28 -10.36 -6.73 9.70
CA ILE A 28 -9.37 -6.46 10.74
C ILE A 28 -10.07 -6.07 12.06
N ASP A 29 -9.59 -6.63 13.16
CA ASP A 29 -10.01 -6.20 14.51
C ASP A 29 -9.52 -4.77 14.78
N PRO A 30 -10.39 -3.83 15.18
CA PRO A 30 -10.01 -2.46 15.49
C PRO A 30 -8.87 -2.34 16.52
N LEU A 31 -8.76 -3.26 17.48
CA LEU A 31 -7.71 -3.27 18.50
C LEU A 31 -6.35 -3.71 17.92
N LYS A 32 -6.37 -4.49 16.84
CA LYS A 32 -5.17 -5.03 16.18
C LYS A 32 -4.74 -4.19 14.96
N LEU A 33 -5.62 -3.32 14.45
CA LEU A 33 -5.36 -2.41 13.33
C LEU A 33 -4.09 -1.55 13.53
N PRO A 34 -3.80 -0.97 14.72
CA PRO A 34 -2.56 -0.22 14.93
C PRO A 34 -1.30 -1.07 14.72
N THR A 35 -1.34 -2.34 15.09
CA THR A 35 -0.21 -3.28 14.91
C THR A 35 0.01 -3.58 13.42
N LEU A 36 -1.08 -3.84 12.68
CA LEU A 36 -1.01 -4.03 11.22
C LEU A 36 -0.43 -2.79 10.53
N LYS A 37 -0.94 -1.60 10.86
CA LYS A 37 -0.45 -0.34 10.32
C LYS A 37 1.02 -0.09 10.66
N SER A 38 1.46 -0.48 11.85
CA SER A 38 2.88 -0.37 12.25
C SER A 38 3.77 -1.27 11.39
N LYS A 39 3.34 -2.49 11.07
CA LYS A 39 4.05 -3.38 10.14
C LYS A 39 4.11 -2.79 8.73
N MET A 40 2.97 -2.31 8.21
CA MET A 40 2.90 -1.68 6.89
C MET A 40 3.82 -0.46 6.80
N LYS A 41 3.82 0.39 7.84
CA LYS A 41 4.73 1.54 7.94
C LYS A 41 6.19 1.16 7.77
N LEU A 42 6.64 0.09 8.43
CA LEU A 42 8.01 -0.40 8.30
C LEU A 42 8.30 -0.89 6.88
N GLN A 43 7.38 -1.62 6.26
CA GLN A 43 7.57 -2.11 4.89
C GLN A 43 7.59 -0.97 3.87
N ILE A 44 6.67 0.00 3.97
CA ILE A 44 6.64 1.18 3.09
C ILE A 44 7.93 1.98 3.25
N GLN A 45 8.38 2.23 4.49
CA GLN A 45 9.63 2.95 4.72
C GLN A 45 10.82 2.23 4.06
N ASN A 46 10.89 0.89 4.15
CA ASN A 46 11.94 0.13 3.50
C ASN A 46 11.92 0.26 1.96
N GLU A 47 10.74 0.30 1.33
CA GLU A 47 10.64 0.51 -0.12
C GLU A 47 11.03 1.96 -0.50
N LEU A 48 10.62 2.95 0.27
CA LEU A 48 11.03 4.35 0.08
C LEU A 48 12.55 4.51 0.21
N ASP A 49 13.17 3.89 1.21
CA ASP A 49 14.62 3.95 1.45
C ASP A 49 15.44 3.29 0.33
N LYS A 50 14.86 2.31 -0.39
CA LYS A 50 15.48 1.72 -1.59
C LYS A 50 15.43 2.71 -2.73
N VAL A 51 14.23 3.20 -3.08
CA VAL A 51 14.02 4.12 -4.21
C VAL A 51 14.76 5.44 -4.03
N HIS A 52 14.88 5.93 -2.78
CA HIS A 52 15.62 7.16 -2.49
C HIS A 52 17.07 7.11 -2.99
N LYS A 53 17.67 5.91 -3.07
CA LYS A 53 19.06 5.69 -3.52
C LYS A 53 19.19 5.59 -5.04
N ASP A 54 18.09 5.44 -5.77
CA ASP A 54 18.10 5.24 -7.23
C ASP A 54 18.26 6.55 -8.00
N PHE A 55 18.07 7.70 -7.33
CA PHE A 55 18.10 9.04 -7.92
C PHE A 55 19.00 9.99 -7.13
N THR A 56 19.48 11.04 -7.79
CA THR A 56 20.31 12.07 -7.16
C THR A 56 19.45 13.04 -6.32
N GLU A 57 20.08 13.79 -5.42
CA GLU A 57 19.39 14.86 -4.69
C GLU A 57 18.78 15.91 -5.64
N GLU A 58 19.50 16.26 -6.71
CA GLU A 58 19.03 17.22 -7.73
C GLU A 58 17.78 16.70 -8.44
N ASP A 59 17.73 15.40 -8.75
CA ASP A 59 16.55 14.76 -9.33
C ASP A 59 15.33 14.85 -8.42
N TRP A 60 15.51 14.62 -7.11
CA TRP A 60 14.43 14.77 -6.14
C TRP A 60 13.99 16.22 -5.94
N ILE A 61 14.93 17.17 -5.92
CA ILE A 61 14.60 18.60 -5.86
C ILE A 61 13.82 19.02 -7.11
N ASN A 62 14.20 18.54 -8.29
CA ASN A 62 13.47 18.83 -9.53
C ASN A 62 12.05 18.26 -9.53
N ALA A 63 11.83 17.10 -8.91
CA ALA A 63 10.52 16.46 -8.83
C ALA A 63 9.60 17.08 -7.76
N PHE A 64 10.13 17.38 -6.58
CA PHE A 64 9.36 17.87 -5.43
C PHE A 64 9.42 19.39 -5.23
N GLY A 65 10.24 20.10 -6.01
CA GLY A 65 10.45 21.55 -5.95
C GLY A 65 11.52 21.99 -4.95
N ASP A 66 11.66 21.31 -3.81
CA ASP A 66 12.66 21.67 -2.80
C ASP A 66 13.09 20.50 -1.89
N LYS A 67 14.22 20.70 -1.21
CA LYS A 67 14.83 19.70 -0.32
C LYS A 67 13.98 19.33 0.89
N VAL A 68 13.27 20.30 1.47
CA VAL A 68 12.45 20.07 2.67
C VAL A 68 11.23 19.22 2.29
N THR A 69 10.63 19.48 1.14
CA THR A 69 9.45 18.77 0.64
C THR A 69 9.77 17.32 0.33
N TYR A 70 10.82 17.02 -0.46
CA TYR A 70 11.13 15.61 -0.74
C TYR A 70 11.52 14.86 0.54
N ASN A 71 12.35 15.43 1.43
CA ASN A 71 12.75 14.76 2.67
C ASN A 71 11.56 14.44 3.60
N LYS A 72 10.45 15.19 3.50
CA LYS A 72 9.20 14.85 4.19
C LYS A 72 8.45 13.73 3.50
N SER A 73 8.40 13.72 2.17
CA SER A 73 7.73 12.68 1.37
C SER A 73 8.30 11.28 1.59
N PHE A 74 9.61 11.18 1.89
CA PHE A 74 10.27 9.91 2.22
C PHE A 74 10.04 9.44 3.67
N LYS A 75 9.34 10.20 4.52
CA LYS A 75 9.05 9.82 5.89
C LYS A 75 7.61 9.35 6.02
N VAL A 76 7.42 8.07 6.32
CA VAL A 76 6.09 7.52 6.60
C VAL A 76 5.69 7.91 8.02
N THR A 77 4.80 8.89 8.18
CA THR A 77 4.32 9.32 9.50
C THR A 77 3.19 8.42 10.00
N ALA A 78 2.19 8.17 9.15
CA ALA A 78 1.02 7.35 9.43
C ALA A 78 0.59 6.53 8.21
N ILE A 79 -0.18 5.47 8.46
CA ILE A 79 -0.82 4.66 7.42
C ILE A 79 -2.31 4.98 7.44
N GLU A 80 -2.77 5.60 6.37
CA GLU A 80 -4.19 5.92 6.16
C GLU A 80 -5.00 4.66 5.84
N ASN A 81 -6.31 4.69 6.15
CA ASN A 81 -7.17 3.52 5.95
C ASN A 81 -7.35 3.14 4.47
N ASN A 82 -7.32 4.13 3.57
CA ASN A 82 -7.47 3.92 2.13
C ASN A 82 -6.36 3.05 1.54
N LEU A 83 -5.17 3.00 2.15
CA LEU A 83 -4.08 2.12 1.72
C LEU A 83 -4.40 0.63 1.91
N LEU A 84 -5.48 0.27 2.63
CA LEU A 84 -5.96 -1.09 2.80
C LEU A 84 -7.07 -1.48 1.81
N GLU A 85 -7.50 -0.56 0.94
CA GLU A 85 -8.65 -0.78 0.04
C GLU A 85 -8.28 -1.55 -1.22
N ASN A 86 -7.05 -1.38 -1.74
CA ASN A 86 -6.60 -2.07 -2.94
C ASN A 86 -5.78 -3.32 -2.58
N TYR A 87 -6.44 -4.48 -2.54
CA TYR A 87 -5.79 -5.72 -2.12
C TYR A 87 -6.36 -6.94 -2.84
N TYR A 88 -5.58 -8.01 -2.87
CA TYR A 88 -5.98 -9.29 -3.43
C TYR A 88 -5.34 -10.48 -2.71
N PHE A 89 -5.96 -11.65 -2.87
CA PHE A 89 -5.46 -12.91 -2.33
C PHE A 89 -4.79 -13.74 -3.42
N LYS A 90 -3.55 -14.17 -3.19
CA LYS A 90 -2.82 -15.03 -4.13
C LYS A 90 -1.76 -15.82 -3.41
N ASN A 91 -1.64 -17.12 -3.73
CA ASN A 91 -0.57 -18.00 -3.24
C ASN A 91 -0.42 -18.00 -1.70
N GLY A 92 -1.53 -18.12 -0.96
CA GLY A 92 -1.52 -18.17 0.51
C GLY A 92 -1.17 -16.84 1.20
N LYS A 93 -1.31 -15.72 0.48
CA LYS A 93 -0.92 -14.38 0.93
C LYS A 93 -2.01 -13.36 0.63
N LEU A 94 -2.16 -12.41 1.54
CA LEU A 94 -2.77 -11.11 1.31
C LEU A 94 -1.71 -10.20 0.68
N ASN A 95 -2.04 -9.59 -0.46
CA ASN A 95 -1.19 -8.62 -1.13
C ASN A 95 -1.95 -7.30 -1.18
N ILE A 96 -1.43 -6.28 -0.51
CA ILE A 96 -1.96 -4.91 -0.54
C ILE A 96 -1.13 -4.15 -1.56
N LEU A 97 -1.77 -3.70 -2.64
CA LEU A 97 -1.11 -3.00 -3.73
C LEU A 97 -1.09 -1.49 -3.44
N ILE A 98 0.11 -0.93 -3.32
CA ILE A 98 0.33 0.50 -3.25
C ILE A 98 0.74 0.96 -4.64
N THR A 99 -0.11 1.74 -5.31
CA THR A 99 0.17 2.34 -6.61
C THR A 99 0.45 3.82 -6.46
N ASP A 100 1.31 4.35 -7.31
CA ASP A 100 1.53 5.79 -7.47
C ASP A 100 1.76 6.53 -6.14
N TYR A 101 2.63 6.00 -5.27
CA TYR A 101 2.80 6.52 -3.90
C TYR A 101 3.13 8.03 -3.87
N PHE A 102 3.88 8.53 -4.86
CA PHE A 102 4.21 9.94 -4.97
C PHE A 102 3.26 10.70 -5.90
N GLY A 103 2.56 10.01 -6.80
CA GLY A 103 1.57 10.58 -7.70
C GLY A 103 2.18 11.45 -8.80
N PHE A 104 3.34 11.06 -9.31
CA PHE A 104 4.07 11.84 -10.32
C PHE A 104 3.50 11.60 -11.73
N PRO A 105 3.41 12.64 -12.59
CA PRO A 105 3.16 12.43 -14.00
C PRO A 105 4.27 11.57 -14.62
N SER A 106 3.92 10.43 -15.21
CA SER A 106 4.82 9.46 -15.84
C SER A 106 5.70 10.03 -16.97
N ALA A 107 5.47 11.27 -17.39
CA ALA A 107 6.07 11.90 -18.55
C ALA A 107 7.51 12.42 -18.35
N THR A 108 7.99 12.63 -17.13
CA THR A 108 9.29 13.30 -16.90
C THR A 108 10.37 12.45 -16.24
N LYS A 109 10.03 11.38 -15.51
CA LYS A 109 10.91 10.29 -15.01
C LYS A 109 10.03 9.29 -14.25
N ASN A 110 10.32 7.98 -14.31
CA ASN A 110 9.57 6.98 -13.53
C ASN A 110 10.01 6.99 -12.06
N MET A 111 9.72 8.10 -11.39
CA MET A 111 9.95 8.31 -9.95
C MET A 111 8.77 7.83 -9.11
N ASP A 112 7.64 7.54 -9.75
CA ASP A 112 6.49 7.02 -9.03
C ASP A 112 6.73 5.58 -8.59
N LEU A 113 6.23 5.25 -7.41
CA LEU A 113 6.56 4.01 -6.73
C LEU A 113 5.30 3.17 -6.58
N THR A 114 5.31 2.01 -7.25
CA THR A 114 4.29 0.96 -7.13
C THR A 114 4.92 -0.30 -6.56
N PHE A 115 4.32 -0.86 -5.50
CA PHE A 115 4.81 -2.05 -4.81
C PHE A 115 3.70 -2.75 -4.03
N GLU A 116 3.98 -3.96 -3.55
CA GLU A 116 3.05 -4.75 -2.78
C GLU A 116 3.55 -4.96 -1.36
N ILE A 117 2.63 -4.85 -0.39
CA ILE A 117 2.82 -5.28 0.99
C ILE A 117 2.21 -6.67 1.11
N THR A 118 3.05 -7.66 1.39
CA THR A 118 2.64 -9.06 1.46
C THR A 118 2.52 -9.54 2.92
N ILE A 119 1.40 -10.17 3.24
CA ILE A 119 1.13 -10.78 4.55
C ILE A 119 0.71 -12.24 4.33
N PRO A 120 1.49 -13.24 4.82
CA PRO A 120 1.10 -14.63 4.78
C PRO A 120 -0.20 -14.88 5.56
N PHE A 121 -1.06 -15.81 5.12
CA PHE A 121 -2.30 -16.13 5.84
C PHE A 121 -2.08 -16.61 7.27
N SER A 122 -0.98 -17.32 7.54
CA SER A 122 -0.58 -17.71 8.90
C SER A 122 -0.30 -16.53 9.82
N GLU A 123 0.11 -15.39 9.25
CA GLU A 123 0.33 -14.15 10.00
C GLU A 123 -0.96 -13.30 10.06
N LEU A 124 -1.79 -13.36 9.01
CA LEU A 124 -3.01 -12.56 8.90
C LEU A 124 -3.95 -12.77 10.11
N ASP A 125 -4.02 -14.00 10.63
CA ASP A 125 -4.77 -14.38 11.83
C ASP A 125 -4.53 -13.47 13.05
N ILE A 126 -3.31 -12.94 13.16
CA ILE A 126 -2.91 -12.06 14.26
C ILE A 126 -3.75 -10.77 14.25
N TYR A 127 -4.23 -10.34 13.08
CA TYR A 127 -4.92 -9.07 12.85
C TYR A 127 -6.43 -9.21 12.69
N LEU A 128 -6.93 -10.39 12.31
CA LEU A 128 -8.35 -10.61 12.05
C LEU A 128 -9.20 -10.56 13.32
N LYS A 129 -10.46 -10.14 13.15
CA LYS A 129 -11.52 -10.35 14.14
C LYS A 129 -11.90 -11.82 14.21
N GLU A 130 -12.42 -12.27 15.35
CA GLU A 130 -12.76 -13.68 15.60
C GLU A 130 -13.72 -14.26 14.54
N ASN A 131 -14.74 -13.49 14.15
CA ASN A 131 -15.72 -13.87 13.13
C ASN A 131 -15.37 -13.39 11.72
N SER A 132 -14.08 -13.18 11.42
CA SER A 132 -13.68 -12.77 10.08
C SER A 132 -13.94 -13.89 9.08
N ILE A 133 -14.46 -13.53 7.91
CA ILE A 133 -14.57 -14.48 6.82
C ILE A 133 -13.20 -14.90 6.26
N LEU A 134 -12.19 -14.05 6.42
CA LEU A 134 -10.83 -14.31 5.96
C LEU A 134 -10.15 -15.46 6.73
N ASN A 135 -10.70 -15.86 7.87
CA ASN A 135 -10.27 -17.06 8.60
C ASN A 135 -10.47 -18.36 7.77
N ASN A 136 -11.34 -18.34 6.75
CA ASN A 136 -11.62 -19.48 5.87
C ASN A 136 -10.62 -19.64 4.72
N LEU A 137 -9.63 -18.76 4.56
CA LEU A 137 -8.69 -18.78 3.43
C LEU A 137 -7.54 -19.79 3.56
N LYS A 138 -7.57 -20.67 4.56
CA LYS A 138 -6.49 -21.62 4.88
C LYS A 138 -6.67 -22.97 4.21
#